data_AF-A0A8C3CNK5-F1
#
_entry.id   AF-A0A8C3CNK5-F1
#
_cell.length_a   1.000
_cell.length_b   1.000
_cell.length_c   1.000
_cell.angle_alpha   90.00
_cell.angle_beta   90.00
_cell.angle_gamma   90.00
#
_symmetry.space_group_name_H-M   'P 1'
#
loop_
_entity.id
_entity.type
_entity.pdbx_description
1 polymer ?
#
loop_
_entity_poly.entity_id
_entity_poly.type
_entity_poly.pdbx_seq_one_letter_code
_entity_poly.pdbx_strand_id
1 'polypeptide(L)'
;MILSQFSECGVCMVLLSQQYRFFFLPCARLLLSQPIQPMMPGSCNARHPSDLSMAGSQANVAQMAPAKKGGEKKKGRSAINEVVTREYTINIHKRIHGVGFKKRAPRALKEIRKFAMKEMGTPDVRIDTRLNKAVWAKGIRNVPYRIRVRLSRKRNEDEDSPNKLYTLVTYVPVTTFKGLQTVNVDEN
;
A
#
# COMPACT_ATOMS: atom_id res chain seq x y z
N MET A 1 42.04 -56.35 -19.48
CA MET A 1 41.87 -55.84 -20.85
C MET A 1 41.14 -54.50 -20.71
N ILE A 2 41.85 -53.38 -20.86
CA ILE A 2 42.07 -52.66 -22.14
C ILE A 2 40.74 -51.97 -22.53
N LEU A 3 40.56 -50.66 -22.27
CA LEU A 3 41.13 -49.49 -22.99
C LEU A 3 40.73 -49.50 -24.48
N SER A 4 40.36 -48.42 -25.17
CA SER A 4 39.97 -47.04 -24.81
C SER A 4 39.38 -46.40 -26.08
N GLN A 5 38.58 -45.33 -25.94
CA GLN A 5 38.68 -44.20 -26.86
C GLN A 5 38.19 -42.90 -26.21
N PHE A 6 38.68 -41.77 -26.73
CA PHE A 6 38.78 -40.46 -26.06
C PHE A 6 38.75 -39.34 -27.12
N SER A 7 38.94 -38.08 -26.71
CA SER A 7 38.83 -36.85 -27.52
C SER A 7 37.37 -36.47 -27.77
N GLU A 8 36.80 -35.36 -27.29
CA GLU A 8 37.33 -34.01 -26.95
C GLU A 8 37.85 -33.20 -28.14
N CYS A 9 37.19 -32.06 -28.38
CA CYS A 9 37.65 -30.78 -28.93
C CYS A 9 36.42 -29.85 -28.99
N GLY A 10 36.47 -28.56 -28.69
CA GLY A 10 37.54 -27.72 -28.16
C GLY A 10 37.04 -26.27 -28.13
N VAL A 11 37.17 -25.56 -27.01
CA VAL A 11 36.60 -24.20 -26.86
C VAL A 11 37.46 -23.17 -27.59
N CYS A 12 36.83 -22.22 -28.29
CA CYS A 12 37.46 -20.94 -28.64
C CYS A 12 36.47 -19.78 -28.44
N MET A 13 36.99 -18.56 -28.30
CA MET A 13 36.35 -17.45 -27.59
C MET A 13 36.83 -16.09 -28.18
N VAL A 14 36.18 -14.98 -27.77
CA VAL A 14 36.71 -13.59 -27.75
C VAL A 14 36.58 -12.70 -29.03
N LEU A 15 36.00 -11.50 -28.79
CA LEU A 15 36.15 -10.17 -29.44
C LEU A 15 35.40 -9.71 -30.71
N LEU A 16 35.40 -8.36 -30.85
CA LEU A 16 34.88 -7.45 -31.90
C LEU A 16 33.34 -7.28 -31.92
N SER A 17 32.70 -6.22 -31.41
CA SER A 17 33.02 -4.79 -31.13
C SER A 17 32.85 -3.78 -32.28
N GLN A 18 31.73 -3.04 -32.19
CA GLN A 18 31.46 -1.68 -32.70
C GLN A 18 31.34 -1.38 -34.22
N GLN A 19 30.45 -0.40 -34.49
CA GLN A 19 30.19 0.31 -35.76
C GLN A 19 29.54 -0.57 -36.86
N TYR A 20 28.56 -0.13 -37.65
CA TYR A 20 28.37 1.20 -38.27
C TYR A 20 27.13 2.01 -37.83
N ARG A 21 26.93 3.18 -38.47
CA ARG A 21 26.03 4.29 -38.09
C ARG A 21 25.41 4.95 -39.33
N PHE A 22 24.26 5.63 -39.15
CA PHE A 22 23.53 6.55 -40.06
C PHE A 22 22.65 5.98 -41.20
N PHE A 23 21.37 6.39 -41.18
CA PHE A 23 20.60 7.24 -42.14
C PHE A 23 19.22 7.42 -41.42
N PHE A 24 18.61 8.58 -41.10
CA PHE A 24 18.59 9.95 -41.64
C PHE A 24 18.09 10.01 -43.10
N LEU A 25 17.01 10.73 -43.48
CA LEU A 25 16.05 11.55 -42.69
C LEU A 25 14.61 11.50 -43.32
N PRO A 26 13.77 12.54 -43.56
CA PRO A 26 12.30 12.40 -43.40
C PRO A 26 11.43 12.71 -44.64
N CYS A 27 10.11 12.52 -44.54
CA CYS A 27 9.12 13.34 -45.26
C CYS A 27 7.76 13.38 -44.52
N ALA A 28 6.85 14.26 -44.90
CA ALA A 28 5.59 14.57 -44.19
C ALA A 28 4.43 14.93 -45.14
N ARG A 29 3.25 15.28 -44.57
CA ARG A 29 1.98 15.73 -45.23
C ARG A 29 1.14 14.58 -45.83
N LEU A 30 -0.20 14.65 -46.04
CA LEU A 30 -1.38 15.47 -45.64
C LEU A 30 -2.62 14.61 -46.03
N LEU A 31 -3.90 14.73 -45.59
CA LEU A 31 -4.64 15.29 -44.44
C LEU A 31 -6.08 14.65 -44.48
N LEU A 32 -7.05 15.22 -43.73
CA LEU A 32 -8.52 14.96 -43.75
C LEU A 32 -8.95 13.62 -43.11
N SER A 33 -10.12 13.51 -42.45
CA SER A 33 -11.20 14.46 -42.11
C SER A 33 -11.74 14.24 -40.68
N GLN A 34 -12.63 15.12 -40.19
CA GLN A 34 -13.12 15.14 -38.78
C GLN A 34 -14.39 14.30 -38.54
N PRO A 35 -14.83 14.12 -37.27
CA PRO A 35 -15.97 14.95 -36.85
C PRO A 35 -16.03 15.41 -35.35
N ILE A 36 -16.46 16.66 -35.17
CA ILE A 36 -17.39 17.18 -34.12
C ILE A 36 -16.87 17.31 -32.66
N GLN A 37 -17.35 18.36 -31.98
CA GLN A 37 -16.92 18.88 -30.66
C GLN A 37 -17.73 18.33 -29.47
N PRO A 38 -17.30 18.62 -28.23
CA PRO A 38 -18.08 19.58 -27.43
C PRO A 38 -17.25 20.74 -26.81
N MET A 39 -17.95 21.77 -26.33
CA MET A 39 -17.39 23.06 -25.90
C MET A 39 -17.03 23.14 -24.39
N MET A 40 -16.26 24.18 -24.02
CA MET A 40 -15.84 24.47 -22.63
C MET A 40 -16.97 25.14 -21.81
N PRO A 41 -17.01 24.95 -20.46
CA PRO A 41 -17.93 25.68 -19.58
C PRO A 41 -17.51 27.14 -19.37
N GLY A 42 -18.46 28.07 -19.49
CA GLY A 42 -18.25 29.51 -19.36
C GLY A 42 -18.60 30.10 -17.97
N SER A 43 -18.09 31.31 -17.75
CA SER A 43 -18.16 32.16 -16.54
C SER A 43 -19.48 32.19 -15.74
N CYS A 44 -19.34 32.48 -14.45
CA CYS A 44 -20.41 32.96 -13.58
C CYS A 44 -20.99 34.33 -14.04
N ASN A 45 -22.25 34.62 -13.66
CA ASN A 45 -22.53 35.82 -12.86
C ASN A 45 -23.88 35.81 -12.10
N ALA A 46 -23.98 36.77 -11.17
CA ALA A 46 -24.95 36.98 -10.09
C ALA A 46 -26.47 36.88 -10.35
N ARG A 47 -27.22 36.74 -9.24
CA ARG A 47 -28.47 37.50 -9.01
C ARG A 47 -28.43 38.19 -7.64
N HIS A 48 -28.86 39.45 -7.62
CA HIS A 48 -29.13 40.26 -6.43
C HIS A 48 -30.43 39.77 -5.76
N PRO A 49 -30.57 39.92 -4.44
CA PRO A 49 -31.64 40.79 -3.93
C PRO A 49 -31.09 42.09 -3.36
N SER A 50 -31.79 43.21 -3.57
CA SER A 50 -31.55 44.42 -2.81
C SER A 50 -32.01 44.24 -1.36
N ASP A 51 -31.37 44.92 -0.42
CA ASP A 51 -31.98 46.11 0.19
C ASP A 51 -30.92 46.96 0.91
N LEU A 52 -31.30 48.17 1.31
CA LEU A 52 -30.38 49.25 1.66
C LEU A 52 -29.92 49.23 3.13
N SER A 53 -28.84 49.97 3.39
CA SER A 53 -28.29 50.22 4.71
C SER A 53 -29.17 51.08 5.61
N MET A 54 -29.05 50.93 6.94
CA MET A 54 -28.50 51.97 7.84
C MET A 54 -28.50 51.57 9.33
N ALA A 55 -27.48 52.07 10.06
CA ALA A 55 -27.41 52.31 11.52
C ALA A 55 -27.54 51.15 12.55
N GLY A 56 -26.92 51.34 13.73
CA GLY A 56 -26.97 50.42 14.89
C GLY A 56 -25.59 49.78 15.21
N SER A 57 -24.66 50.46 15.87
CA SER A 57 -24.57 50.70 17.34
C SER A 57 -24.21 49.47 18.19
N GLN A 58 -22.92 49.40 18.57
CA GLN A 58 -22.34 48.84 19.80
C GLN A 58 -22.80 47.45 20.34
N ALA A 59 -21.88 46.47 20.31
CA ALA A 59 -21.65 45.54 21.42
C ALA A 59 -20.25 44.88 21.33
N ASN A 60 -19.57 44.69 22.46
CA ASN A 60 -18.33 43.91 22.55
C ASN A 60 -18.64 42.43 22.85
N VAL A 61 -18.07 41.50 22.07
CA VAL A 61 -17.66 40.18 22.58
C VAL A 61 -16.34 39.76 21.93
N ALA A 62 -15.23 39.92 22.66
CA ALA A 62 -13.95 39.34 22.26
C ALA A 62 -13.94 37.84 22.59
N GLN A 63 -14.24 36.96 21.62
CA GLN A 63 -14.15 35.52 21.83
C GLN A 63 -12.71 35.03 21.66
N MET A 64 -12.15 34.46 22.72
CA MET A 64 -10.73 34.10 22.79
C MET A 64 -10.39 32.87 21.94
N ALA A 65 -9.26 32.93 21.22
CA ALA A 65 -8.67 31.75 20.61
C ALA A 65 -8.21 30.76 21.71
N PRO A 66 -8.60 29.47 21.66
CA PRO A 66 -8.19 28.50 22.66
C PRO A 66 -6.72 28.11 22.48
N ALA A 67 -5.84 28.78 23.24
CA ALA A 67 -4.41 28.48 23.28
C ALA A 67 -4.18 27.02 23.71
N LYS A 68 -3.82 26.16 22.75
CA LYS A 68 -3.50 24.76 23.05
C LYS A 68 -2.15 24.68 23.76
N LYS A 69 -2.22 24.37 25.06
CA LYS A 69 -1.08 24.07 25.93
C LYS A 69 -0.05 23.19 25.20
N GLY A 70 1.23 23.49 25.41
CA GLY A 70 2.34 22.73 24.83
C GLY A 70 2.21 21.24 25.17
N GLY A 71 2.28 20.39 24.15
CA GLY A 71 2.15 18.95 24.33
C GLY A 71 3.33 18.41 25.15
N GLU A 72 3.03 17.56 26.14
CA GLU A 72 4.02 16.90 26.97
C GLU A 72 5.10 16.21 26.13
N LYS A 73 6.36 16.29 26.56
CA LYS A 73 7.44 15.46 26.02
C LYS A 73 7.11 13.99 26.31
N LYS A 74 6.51 13.31 25.33
CA LYS A 74 6.17 11.89 25.41
C LYS A 74 7.40 11.11 25.88
N LYS A 75 7.25 10.33 26.95
CA LYS A 75 8.25 9.34 27.40
C LYS A 75 8.78 8.61 26.17
N GLY A 76 10.11 8.57 26.03
CA GLY A 76 10.76 7.89 24.91
C GLY A 76 10.24 6.47 24.80
N ARG A 77 9.83 6.06 23.59
CA ARG A 77 9.42 4.67 23.34
C ARG A 77 10.64 3.78 23.61
N SER A 78 10.58 2.99 24.67
CA SER A 78 11.64 2.03 25.00
C SER A 78 11.78 0.99 23.88
N ALA A 79 12.95 0.39 23.73
CA ALA A 79 13.22 -0.61 22.68
C ALA A 79 12.24 -1.82 22.72
N ILE A 80 11.74 -2.17 23.90
CA ILE A 80 10.69 -3.19 24.09
C ILE A 80 9.36 -2.80 23.40
N ASN A 81 9.07 -1.51 23.27
CA ASN A 81 7.94 -1.00 22.49
C ASN A 81 8.22 -0.92 20.97
N GLU A 82 9.41 -1.33 20.50
CA GLU A 82 9.78 -1.41 19.08
C GLU A 82 9.63 -2.84 18.53
N VAL A 83 10.17 -3.86 19.20
CA VAL A 83 9.93 -5.26 18.82
C VAL A 83 8.63 -5.73 19.47
N VAL A 84 7.59 -5.94 18.67
CA VAL A 84 6.23 -6.24 19.17
C VAL A 84 5.59 -7.27 18.27
N THR A 85 5.07 -8.36 18.85
CA THR A 85 4.23 -9.33 18.13
C THR A 85 2.85 -9.47 18.74
N ARG A 86 1.85 -9.55 17.87
CA ARG A 86 0.43 -9.55 18.25
C ARG A 86 -0.39 -10.37 17.28
N GLU A 87 -1.37 -11.07 17.81
CA GLU A 87 -2.40 -11.71 17.03
C GLU A 87 -3.68 -10.87 16.96
N TYR A 88 -4.18 -10.74 15.74
CA TYR A 88 -5.39 -9.99 15.41
C TYR A 88 -6.35 -10.83 14.58
N THR A 89 -7.65 -10.67 14.83
CA THR A 89 -8.72 -11.25 14.00
C THR A 89 -9.20 -10.22 12.99
N ILE A 90 -8.68 -10.24 11.77
CA ILE A 90 -9.04 -9.26 10.73
C ILE A 90 -10.41 -9.62 10.17
N ASN A 91 -11.41 -8.77 10.41
CA ASN A 91 -12.67 -8.80 9.66
C ASN A 91 -12.43 -8.24 8.25
N ILE A 92 -12.39 -9.13 7.26
CA ILE A 92 -12.20 -8.79 5.84
C ILE A 92 -13.55 -8.46 5.20
N HIS A 93 -14.63 -9.14 5.59
CA HIS A 93 -15.96 -8.97 4.98
C HIS A 93 -16.42 -7.50 4.98
N LYS A 94 -16.27 -6.79 6.11
CA LYS A 94 -16.60 -5.34 6.20
C LYS A 94 -15.72 -4.46 5.29
N ARG A 95 -14.53 -4.90 4.89
CA ARG A 95 -13.57 -4.15 4.06
C ARG A 95 -13.70 -4.45 2.56
N ILE A 96 -14.33 -5.57 2.20
CA ILE A 96 -14.62 -5.99 0.81
C ILE A 96 -16.13 -5.96 0.49
N HIS A 97 -16.89 -5.19 1.28
CA HIS A 97 -18.27 -4.84 0.97
C HIS A 97 -18.32 -3.91 -0.25
N GLY A 98 -19.31 -4.07 -1.14
CA GLY A 98 -19.46 -3.26 -2.35
C GLY A 98 -18.39 -3.42 -3.45
N VAL A 99 -17.27 -4.14 -3.22
CA VAL A 99 -16.21 -4.27 -4.24
C VAL A 99 -16.51 -5.41 -5.22
N GLY A 100 -16.43 -5.10 -6.53
CA GLY A 100 -16.73 -6.04 -7.61
C GLY A 100 -15.88 -7.33 -7.58
N PHE A 101 -16.51 -8.46 -7.92
CA PHE A 101 -15.97 -9.81 -7.65
C PHE A 101 -14.56 -10.07 -8.20
N LYS A 102 -14.23 -9.58 -9.40
CA LYS A 102 -12.88 -9.71 -10.02
C LYS A 102 -11.78 -8.96 -9.26
N LYS A 103 -12.11 -8.14 -8.26
CA LYS A 103 -11.16 -7.33 -7.47
C LYS A 103 -11.14 -7.69 -5.97
N ARG A 104 -11.89 -8.71 -5.51
CA ARG A 104 -12.04 -9.04 -4.08
C ARG A 104 -10.75 -9.52 -3.41
N ALA A 105 -10.16 -10.64 -3.82
CA ALA A 105 -8.90 -11.14 -3.23
C ALA A 105 -7.73 -10.12 -3.29
N PRO A 106 -7.41 -9.47 -4.43
CA PRO A 106 -6.33 -8.47 -4.46
C PRO A 106 -6.66 -7.20 -3.65
N ARG A 107 -7.94 -6.85 -3.44
CA ARG A 107 -8.29 -5.77 -2.50
C ARG A 107 -8.14 -6.22 -1.05
N ALA A 108 -8.50 -7.46 -0.70
CA ALA A 108 -8.32 -8.00 0.65
C ALA A 108 -6.84 -7.93 1.10
N LEU A 109 -5.89 -8.32 0.24
CA LEU A 109 -4.45 -8.17 0.53
C LEU A 109 -4.04 -6.71 0.77
N LYS A 110 -4.54 -5.76 -0.04
CA LYS A 110 -4.27 -4.32 0.16
C LYS A 110 -4.87 -3.80 1.46
N GLU A 111 -6.04 -4.29 1.88
CA GLU A 111 -6.68 -3.93 3.15
C GLU A 111 -6.03 -4.61 4.38
N ILE A 112 -5.43 -5.80 4.21
CA ILE A 112 -4.54 -6.43 5.21
C ILE A 112 -3.26 -5.61 5.38
N ARG A 113 -2.61 -5.20 4.27
CA ARG A 113 -1.43 -4.32 4.32
C ARG A 113 -1.72 -3.02 5.08
N LYS A 114 -2.83 -2.34 4.74
CA LYS A 114 -3.31 -1.14 5.46
C LYS A 114 -3.57 -1.38 6.94
N PHE A 115 -4.06 -2.55 7.31
CA PHE A 115 -4.28 -2.88 8.71
C PHE A 115 -2.95 -2.98 9.48
N ALA A 116 -1.98 -3.72 8.94
CA ALA A 116 -0.65 -3.80 9.53
C ALA A 116 0.04 -2.42 9.63
N MET A 117 -0.01 -1.61 8.57
CA MET A 117 0.51 -0.22 8.61
C MET A 117 -0.16 0.62 9.70
N LYS A 118 -1.47 0.46 9.93
CA LYS A 118 -2.19 1.20 10.99
C LYS A 118 -1.84 0.73 12.40
N GLU A 119 -1.80 -0.58 12.64
CA GLU A 119 -1.59 -1.14 13.98
C GLU A 119 -0.11 -1.05 14.43
N MET A 120 0.83 -1.28 13.52
CA MET A 120 2.27 -1.34 13.81
C MET A 120 3.02 -0.05 13.45
N GLY A 121 2.44 0.82 12.62
CA GLY A 121 3.04 2.11 12.25
C GLY A 121 4.25 2.03 11.29
N THR A 122 4.56 0.86 10.72
CA THR A 122 5.63 0.72 9.71
C THR A 122 5.10 0.93 8.29
N PRO A 123 5.85 1.60 7.40
CA PRO A 123 5.51 1.67 5.99
C PRO A 123 5.86 0.36 5.25
N ASP A 124 6.95 -0.33 5.63
CA ASP A 124 7.24 -1.68 5.14
C ASP A 124 6.37 -2.72 5.86
N VAL A 125 5.73 -3.57 5.05
CA VAL A 125 4.82 -4.63 5.47
C VAL A 125 4.93 -5.81 4.49
N ARG A 126 5.62 -6.85 4.95
CA ARG A 126 5.92 -8.08 4.20
C ARG A 126 4.82 -9.11 4.51
N ILE A 127 4.12 -9.59 3.49
CA ILE A 127 3.01 -10.56 3.63
C ILE A 127 3.56 -11.96 3.34
N ASP A 128 3.42 -12.87 4.29
CA ASP A 128 3.84 -14.26 4.14
C ASP A 128 3.03 -15.00 3.06
N THR A 129 3.72 -15.90 2.36
CA THR A 129 3.18 -16.81 1.34
C THR A 129 2.04 -17.68 1.87
N ARG A 130 2.05 -18.12 3.15
CA ARG A 130 0.96 -18.92 3.73
C ARG A 130 -0.31 -18.09 3.90
N LEU A 131 -0.17 -16.82 4.30
CA LEU A 131 -1.30 -15.88 4.36
C LEU A 131 -1.84 -15.54 2.97
N ASN A 132 -0.95 -15.36 1.98
CA ASN A 132 -1.39 -15.20 0.59
C ASN A 132 -2.19 -16.44 0.12
N LYS A 133 -1.68 -17.65 0.32
CA LYS A 133 -2.39 -18.91 0.03
C LYS A 133 -3.74 -18.98 0.74
N ALA A 134 -3.82 -18.64 2.03
CA ALA A 134 -5.07 -18.65 2.80
C ALA A 134 -6.12 -17.62 2.29
N VAL A 135 -5.70 -16.44 1.82
CA VAL A 135 -6.60 -15.43 1.23
C VAL A 135 -7.14 -15.89 -0.14
N TRP A 136 -6.33 -16.57 -0.94
CA TRP A 136 -6.69 -17.03 -2.29
C TRP A 136 -7.25 -18.46 -2.36
N ALA A 137 -7.29 -19.22 -1.25
CA ALA A 137 -7.69 -20.64 -1.21
C ALA A 137 -9.10 -20.93 -1.76
N LYS A 138 -10.00 -19.94 -1.81
CA LYS A 138 -11.35 -20.04 -2.39
C LYS A 138 -11.50 -19.25 -3.71
N GLY A 139 -10.39 -18.97 -4.37
CA GLY A 139 -10.33 -18.16 -5.59
C GLY A 139 -10.65 -16.68 -5.36
N ILE A 140 -10.71 -15.92 -6.46
CA ILE A 140 -10.73 -14.45 -6.42
C ILE A 140 -12.00 -13.83 -5.79
N ARG A 141 -13.13 -14.55 -5.84
CA ARG A 141 -14.48 -14.07 -5.48
C ARG A 141 -14.84 -14.30 -4.00
N ASN A 142 -14.41 -15.42 -3.42
CA ASN A 142 -14.95 -15.98 -2.17
C ASN A 142 -13.95 -15.92 -0.99
N VAL A 143 -13.27 -14.78 -0.85
CA VAL A 143 -12.30 -14.50 0.22
C VAL A 143 -12.89 -14.80 1.62
N PRO A 144 -12.13 -15.42 2.55
CA PRO A 144 -12.59 -15.66 3.92
C PRO A 144 -13.07 -14.38 4.64
N TYR A 145 -14.21 -14.46 5.33
CA TYR A 145 -14.84 -13.31 6.00
C TYR A 145 -14.01 -12.75 7.17
N ARG A 146 -13.30 -13.64 7.88
CA ARG A 146 -12.37 -13.34 8.97
C ARG A 146 -11.11 -14.18 8.77
N ILE A 147 -9.95 -13.64 9.12
CA ILE A 147 -8.67 -14.36 9.15
C ILE A 147 -7.94 -13.99 10.44
N ARG A 148 -7.34 -14.98 11.12
CA ARG A 148 -6.42 -14.78 12.24
C ARG A 148 -5.02 -14.57 11.68
N VAL A 149 -4.38 -13.48 12.08
CA VAL A 149 -3.08 -13.02 11.57
C VAL A 149 -2.19 -12.68 12.75
N ARG A 150 -0.95 -13.17 12.74
CA ARG A 150 0.09 -12.66 13.64
C ARG A 150 0.88 -11.59 12.90
N LEU A 151 0.97 -10.42 13.52
CA LEU A 151 1.81 -9.31 13.09
C LEU A 151 3.04 -9.32 13.99
N SER A 152 4.23 -9.62 13.45
CA SER A 152 5.51 -9.44 14.16
C SER A 152 6.22 -8.24 13.54
N ARG A 153 6.41 -7.16 14.30
CA ARG A 153 7.26 -6.04 13.88
C ARG A 153 8.69 -6.31 14.35
N LYS A 154 9.61 -6.48 13.40
CA LYS A 154 11.02 -6.81 13.63
C LYS A 154 11.93 -5.69 13.10
N ARG A 155 13.17 -5.66 13.59
CA ARG A 155 14.22 -4.78 13.03
C ARG A 155 14.70 -5.35 11.70
N ASN A 156 15.08 -4.49 10.77
CA ASN A 156 15.74 -4.92 9.54
C ASN A 156 17.25 -5.09 9.79
N GLU A 157 17.84 -6.10 9.17
CA GLU A 157 19.28 -6.37 9.25
C GLU A 157 20.03 -5.75 8.06
N ASP A 158 19.37 -5.60 6.91
CA ASP A 158 19.93 -4.94 5.71
C ASP A 158 19.98 -3.40 5.90
N GLU A 159 21.20 -2.83 5.83
CA GLU A 159 21.47 -1.39 6.00
C GLU A 159 20.97 -0.54 4.83
N ASP A 160 20.88 -1.10 3.62
CA ASP A 160 20.36 -0.45 2.40
C ASP A 160 18.88 0.00 2.51
N SER A 161 18.18 -0.42 3.55
CA SER A 161 16.74 -0.14 3.72
C SER A 161 16.50 1.20 4.43
N PRO A 162 15.65 2.10 3.88
CA PRO A 162 15.31 3.37 4.54
C PRO A 162 14.43 3.20 5.79
N ASN A 163 14.05 1.96 6.14
CA ASN A 163 13.09 1.64 7.20
C ASN A 163 13.68 0.62 8.18
N LYS A 164 14.19 1.10 9.33
CA LYS A 164 14.78 0.27 10.40
C LYS A 164 13.85 -0.81 10.98
N LEU A 165 12.55 -0.74 10.71
CA LEU A 165 11.51 -1.66 11.20
C LEU A 165 10.59 -2.09 10.05
N TYR A 166 10.39 -3.40 9.90
CA TYR A 166 9.38 -3.98 9.01
C TYR A 166 8.34 -4.77 9.82
N THR A 167 7.12 -4.87 9.30
CA THR A 167 6.11 -5.78 9.86
C THR A 167 5.96 -7.02 8.99
N LEU A 168 6.26 -8.19 9.54
CA LEU A 168 5.93 -9.48 8.92
C LEU A 168 4.49 -9.88 9.30
N VAL A 169 3.73 -10.31 8.30
CA VAL A 169 2.30 -10.62 8.43
C VAL A 169 2.07 -12.10 8.11
N THR A 170 1.93 -12.94 9.14
CA THR A 170 1.82 -14.40 9.02
C THR A 170 0.41 -14.92 9.31
N TYR A 171 0.07 -16.08 8.75
CA TYR A 171 -1.23 -16.71 8.96
C TYR A 171 -1.22 -17.65 10.16
N VAL A 172 -2.21 -17.50 11.06
CA VAL A 172 -2.46 -18.41 12.17
C VAL A 172 -3.65 -19.31 11.79
N PRO A 173 -3.47 -20.63 11.64
CA PRO A 173 -4.59 -21.55 11.43
C PRO A 173 -5.45 -21.64 12.70
N VAL A 174 -6.76 -21.49 12.55
CA VAL A 174 -7.73 -21.44 13.65
C VAL A 174 -9.01 -22.15 13.24
N THR A 175 -9.54 -22.99 14.13
CA THR A 175 -10.82 -23.70 13.95
C THR A 175 -12.03 -22.80 14.17
N THR A 176 -12.04 -21.99 15.23
CA THR A 176 -13.19 -21.14 15.61
C THR A 176 -12.81 -19.68 15.89
N PHE A 177 -13.54 -18.73 15.28
CA PHE A 177 -13.35 -17.28 15.49
C PHE A 177 -14.26 -16.66 16.58
N LYS A 178 -14.76 -17.47 17.53
CA LYS A 178 -15.49 -17.01 18.73
C LYS A 178 -14.48 -16.77 19.86
N GLY A 179 -14.75 -15.82 20.76
CA GLY A 179 -13.90 -15.52 21.93
C GLY A 179 -12.51 -14.89 21.65
N LEU A 180 -11.94 -15.07 20.46
CA LEU A 180 -10.58 -14.64 20.12
C LEU A 180 -10.39 -13.11 20.04
N GLN A 181 -10.04 -12.51 21.18
CA GLN A 181 -9.58 -11.13 21.32
C GLN A 181 -8.19 -10.91 20.71
N THR A 182 -7.70 -9.67 20.72
CA THR A 182 -6.31 -9.35 20.37
C THR A 182 -5.36 -9.77 21.49
N VAL A 183 -4.33 -10.52 21.15
CA VAL A 183 -3.39 -11.11 22.13
C VAL A 183 -1.98 -10.67 21.77
N ASN A 184 -1.22 -10.13 22.73
CA ASN A 184 0.24 -9.98 22.58
C ASN A 184 0.85 -11.38 22.62
N VAL A 185 1.80 -11.67 21.73
CA VAL A 185 2.55 -12.92 21.79
C VAL A 185 4.02 -12.60 21.90
N ASP A 186 4.64 -13.14 22.94
CA ASP A 186 6.07 -13.02 23.18
C ASP A 186 6.79 -14.09 22.34
N GLU A 187 7.82 -13.68 21.61
CA GLU A 187 8.73 -14.60 20.91
C GLU A 187 9.83 -15.02 21.90
N ASN A 188 9.55 -16.10 22.63
CA ASN A 188 10.48 -16.85 23.49
C ASN A 188 11.00 -18.09 22.73
#